data_AF-A0A258L7D0-F1
#
_entry.id   AF-A0A258L7D0-F1
#
_cell.length_a   1.000
_cell.length_b   1.000
_cell.length_c   1.000
_cell.angle_alpha   90.00
_cell.angle_beta   90.00
_cell.angle_gamma   90.00
#
_symmetry.space_group_name_H-M   'P 1'
#
loop_
_entity.id
_entity.type
_entity.pdbx_description
1 polymer ?
#
loop_
_entity_poly.entity_id
_entity_poly.type
_entity_poly.pdbx_seq_one_letter_code
_entity_poly.pdbx_strand_id
1 'polypeptide(L)'
;MTHRDFLYRLAITLAAGLLVAGAMRLGLGARWFDFYGWATVLLATAVAVTVLLWRRLPLAGASRWWSLLAGVPAIAGAAIQIGFWVMFFRTGGSNPTLGVAREMVLPALDAALPFMFAIWLAISIGLITKAGRPGAGA
;
A
#
# COMPACT_ATOMS: atom_id res chain seq x y z
N MET A 1 23.30 -1.39 -3.87
CA MET A 1 22.38 -2.44 -3.39
C MET A 1 22.39 -3.55 -4.40
N THR A 2 22.88 -4.73 -4.01
CA THR A 2 22.94 -5.87 -4.95
C THR A 2 21.53 -6.40 -5.23
N HIS A 3 21.39 -7.26 -6.25
CA HIS A 3 20.15 -7.97 -6.53
C HIS A 3 19.66 -8.77 -5.30
N ARG A 4 20.56 -9.53 -4.65
CA ARG A 4 20.23 -10.32 -3.46
C ARG A 4 19.77 -9.43 -2.31
N ASP A 5 20.48 -8.33 -2.04
CA ASP A 5 20.08 -7.38 -0.99
C ASP A 5 18.68 -6.81 -1.21
N PHE A 6 18.34 -6.50 -2.46
CA PHE A 6 17.01 -6.00 -2.82
C PHE A 6 15.93 -7.03 -2.49
N LEU A 7 16.09 -8.28 -2.95
CA LEU A 7 15.11 -9.34 -2.71
C LEU A 7 14.96 -9.64 -1.22
N TYR A 8 16.07 -9.74 -0.49
CA TYR A 8 16.02 -9.95 0.96
C TYR A 8 15.32 -8.81 1.68
N ARG A 9 15.67 -7.55 1.39
CA ARG A 9 15.02 -6.39 2.02
C ARG A 9 13.54 -6.29 1.65
N LEU A 10 13.17 -6.61 0.41
CA LEU A 10 11.78 -6.64 -0.04
C LEU A 10 11.00 -7.71 0.72
N ALA A 11 11.50 -8.95 0.74
CA ALA A 11 10.87 -10.06 1.45
C ALA A 11 10.72 -9.77 2.95
N ILE A 12 11.77 -9.25 3.59
CA ILE A 12 11.73 -8.85 5.00
C ILE A 12 10.71 -7.74 5.23
N THR A 13 10.63 -6.74 4.33
CA THR A 13 9.67 -5.64 4.46
C THR A 13 8.23 -6.12 4.37
N LEU A 14 7.94 -7.02 3.41
CA LEU A 14 6.61 -7.62 3.26
C LEU A 14 6.26 -8.52 4.44
N ALA A 15 7.20 -9.37 4.87
CA ALA A 15 7.01 -10.25 6.04
C ALA A 15 6.82 -9.44 7.32
N ALA A 16 7.62 -8.39 7.54
CA ALA A 16 7.48 -7.49 8.68
C ALA A 16 6.11 -6.78 8.65
N GLY A 17 5.63 -6.37 7.47
CA GLY A 17 4.28 -5.84 7.30
C GLY A 17 3.20 -6.81 7.76
N LEU A 18 3.28 -8.07 7.34
CA LEU A 18 2.33 -9.12 7.76
C LEU A 18 2.42 -9.41 9.26
N LEU A 19 3.62 -9.42 9.83
CA LEU A 19 3.82 -9.61 11.28
C LEU A 19 3.25 -8.44 12.08
N VAL A 20 3.49 -7.20 11.65
CA VAL A 20 2.90 -6.00 12.25
C VAL A 20 1.38 -6.03 12.13
N ALA A 21 0.84 -6.44 10.99
CA ALA A 21 -0.59 -6.63 10.82
C ALA A 21 -1.17 -7.63 11.84
N GLY A 22 -0.54 -8.80 11.97
CA GLY A 22 -0.95 -9.81 12.96
C GLY A 22 -0.86 -9.29 14.38
N ALA A 23 0.25 -8.65 14.75
CA ALA A 23 0.46 -8.08 16.08
C ALA A 23 -0.56 -6.97 16.39
N MET A 24 -0.86 -6.07 15.45
CA MET A 24 -1.85 -5.02 15.62
C MET A 24 -3.26 -5.60 15.74
N ARG A 25 -3.60 -6.63 14.95
CA ARG A 25 -4.91 -7.31 15.04
C ARG A 25 -5.12 -7.95 16.40
N LEU A 26 -4.08 -8.59 16.96
CA LEU A 26 -4.14 -9.24 18.26
C LEU A 26 -4.09 -8.25 19.43
N GLY A 27 -3.25 -7.21 19.34
CA GLY A 27 -3.02 -6.26 20.43
C GLY A 27 -4.04 -5.12 20.53
N LEU A 28 -4.52 -4.61 19.39
CA LEU A 28 -5.48 -3.48 19.32
C LEU A 28 -6.92 -3.96 19.11
N GLY A 29 -7.11 -5.27 18.92
CA GLY A 29 -8.40 -5.91 18.68
C GLY A 29 -8.85 -5.87 17.21
N ALA A 30 -9.61 -6.90 16.83
CA ALA A 30 -10.06 -7.07 15.44
C ALA A 30 -10.87 -5.88 14.91
N ARG A 31 -11.76 -5.32 15.74
CA ARG A 31 -12.64 -4.21 15.32
C ARG A 31 -11.87 -2.94 14.97
N TRP A 32 -10.86 -2.56 15.77
CA TRP A 32 -10.02 -1.41 15.46
C TRP A 32 -9.17 -1.68 14.20
N PHE A 33 -8.64 -2.90 14.09
CA PHE A 33 -7.82 -3.31 12.97
C PHE A 33 -8.57 -3.30 11.63
N ASP A 34 -9.84 -3.70 11.61
CA ASP A 34 -10.65 -3.70 10.40
C ASP A 34 -10.92 -2.26 9.89
N PHE A 35 -10.91 -1.24 10.78
CA PHE A 35 -11.05 0.16 10.39
C PHE A 35 -9.73 0.79 9.92
N TYR A 36 -8.64 0.59 10.67
CA TYR A 36 -7.37 1.31 10.48
C TYR A 36 -6.18 0.43 10.17
N GLY A 37 -6.18 -0.80 10.69
CA GLY A 37 -5.02 -1.67 10.73
C GLY A 37 -4.44 -1.94 9.35
N TRP A 38 -5.27 -2.37 8.40
CA TRP A 38 -4.81 -2.59 7.02
C TRP A 38 -4.26 -1.34 6.36
N ALA A 39 -4.91 -0.18 6.55
CA ALA A 39 -4.45 1.08 5.99
C ALA A 39 -3.11 1.52 6.59
N THR A 40 -2.94 1.38 7.92
CA THR A 40 -1.68 1.71 8.59
C THR A 40 -0.53 0.82 8.14
N VAL A 41 -0.77 -0.50 8.06
CA VAL A 41 0.24 -1.47 7.60
C VAL A 41 0.58 -1.22 6.13
N LEU A 42 -0.44 -1.01 5.28
CA LEU A 42 -0.25 -0.73 3.87
C LEU A 42 0.55 0.55 3.67
N LEU A 43 0.25 1.62 4.42
CA LEU A 43 0.99 2.88 4.34
C LEU A 43 2.48 2.68 4.66
N ALA A 44 2.78 2.03 5.78
CA ALA A 44 4.16 1.79 6.20
C ALA A 44 4.93 0.90 5.21
N THR A 45 4.31 -0.20 4.77
CA THR A 45 4.93 -1.13 3.81
C THR A 45 5.08 -0.52 2.42
N ALA A 46 4.08 0.20 1.93
CA ALA A 46 4.13 0.86 0.63
C ALA A 46 5.24 1.91 0.57
N VAL A 47 5.42 2.72 1.63
CA VAL A 47 6.54 3.67 1.71
C VAL A 47 7.88 2.95 1.63
N ALA A 48 8.08 1.91 2.44
CA ALA A 48 9.32 1.14 2.45
C ALA A 48 9.62 0.47 1.10
N VAL A 49 8.62 -0.19 0.49
CA VAL A 49 8.73 -0.81 -0.83
C VAL A 49 9.05 0.23 -1.91
N THR A 50 8.41 1.40 -1.86
CA THR A 50 8.67 2.49 -2.81
C THR A 50 10.11 2.97 -2.71
N VAL A 51 10.64 3.15 -1.49
CA VAL A 51 12.04 3.54 -1.28
C VAL A 51 13.01 2.47 -1.79
N LEU A 52 12.71 1.18 -1.59
CA LEU A 52 13.51 0.08 -2.13
C LEU A 52 13.52 0.10 -3.67
N LEU A 53 12.36 0.26 -4.30
CA LEU A 53 12.23 0.36 -5.76
C LEU A 53 12.93 1.61 -6.30
N TRP A 54 12.76 2.75 -5.64
CA TRP A 54 13.41 4.01 -6.00
C TRP A 54 14.93 3.89 -6.09
N ARG A 55 15.52 3.16 -5.12
CA ARG A 55 16.97 2.90 -5.09
C ARG A 55 17.41 1.85 -6.11
N ARG A 56 16.55 0.88 -6.46
CA ARG A 56 16.91 -0.27 -7.29
C ARG A 56 16.68 -0.08 -8.78
N LEU A 57 15.60 0.59 -9.17
CA LEU A 57 15.17 0.73 -10.57
C LEU A 57 16.25 1.37 -11.48
N PRO A 58 16.97 2.43 -11.06
CA PRO A 58 18.05 2.99 -11.87
C PRO A 58 19.16 1.99 -12.19
N LEU A 59 19.50 1.13 -11.22
CA LEU A 59 20.50 0.06 -11.38
C LEU A 59 20.03 -1.08 -12.31
N ALA A 60 18.75 -1.08 -12.68
CA ALA A 60 18.15 -2.01 -13.64
C ALA A 60 17.77 -1.30 -14.97
N GLY A 61 18.30 -0.10 -15.23
CA GLY A 61 18.03 0.66 -16.46
C GLY A 61 16.62 1.25 -16.54
N ALA A 62 15.96 1.48 -15.40
CA ALA A 62 14.65 2.13 -15.33
C ALA A 62 14.72 3.45 -14.56
N SER A 63 13.88 4.42 -14.95
CA SER A 63 13.73 5.65 -14.15
C SER A 63 13.21 5.35 -12.74
N ARG A 64 13.80 6.01 -11.73
CA ARG A 64 13.37 5.91 -10.33
C ARG A 64 11.91 6.31 -10.11
N TRP A 65 11.42 7.24 -10.94
CA TRP A 65 10.07 7.81 -10.83
C TRP A 65 8.98 6.75 -11.04
N TRP A 66 9.26 5.68 -11.78
CA TRP A 66 8.32 4.57 -11.95
C TRP A 66 7.95 3.89 -10.62
N SER A 67 8.81 3.95 -9.59
CA SER A 67 8.47 3.44 -8.25
C SER A 67 7.25 4.12 -7.62
N LEU A 68 6.96 5.37 -8.01
CA LEU A 68 5.80 6.10 -7.51
C LEU A 68 4.48 5.46 -7.96
N LEU A 69 4.45 4.73 -9.09
CA LEU A 69 3.25 4.02 -9.51
C LEU A 69 2.89 2.87 -8.58
N ALA A 70 3.87 2.26 -7.90
CA ALA A 70 3.62 1.26 -6.87
C ALA A 70 3.20 1.94 -5.55
N GLY A 71 3.90 3.00 -5.16
CA GLY A 71 3.72 3.65 -3.86
C GLY A 71 2.51 4.56 -3.73
N VAL A 72 2.35 5.49 -4.67
CA VAL A 72 1.38 6.60 -4.56
C VAL A 72 -0.05 6.09 -4.45
N PRO A 73 -0.53 5.13 -5.28
CA PRO A 73 -1.89 4.63 -5.13
C PRO A 73 -2.17 4.00 -3.77
N ALA A 74 -1.22 3.21 -3.25
CA ALA A 74 -1.35 2.57 -1.93
C ALA A 74 -1.33 3.60 -0.79
N ILE A 75 -0.43 4.59 -0.85
CA ILE A 75 -0.33 5.66 0.13
C ILE A 75 -1.61 6.53 0.11
N ALA A 76 -2.09 6.90 -1.07
CA ALA A 76 -3.31 7.69 -1.23
C ALA A 76 -4.53 6.93 -0.71
N GLY A 77 -4.69 5.65 -1.08
CA GLY A 77 -5.77 4.81 -0.57
C GLY A 77 -5.75 4.67 0.95
N ALA A 78 -4.57 4.44 1.53
CA ALA A 78 -4.41 4.37 2.99
C ALA A 78 -4.73 5.70 3.68
N ALA A 79 -4.26 6.83 3.13
CA ALA A 79 -4.53 8.16 3.68
C ALA A 79 -6.01 8.52 3.62
N ILE A 80 -6.69 8.21 2.51
CA ILE A 80 -8.14 8.39 2.36
C ILE A 80 -8.89 7.55 3.41
N GLN A 81 -8.53 6.28 3.57
CA GLN A 81 -9.18 5.39 4.53
C GLN A 81 -9.00 5.89 5.98
N ILE A 82 -7.78 6.26 6.36
CA ILE A 82 -7.48 6.80 7.70
C ILE A 82 -8.22 8.12 7.91
N GLY A 83 -8.14 9.04 6.94
CA GLY A 83 -8.79 10.35 7.01
C GLY A 83 -10.31 10.25 7.12
N PHE A 84 -10.93 9.36 6.34
CA PHE A 84 -12.37 9.09 6.40
C PHE A 84 -12.80 8.69 7.82
N TRP A 85 -12.16 7.67 8.40
CA TRP A 85 -12.54 7.18 9.71
C TRP A 85 -12.23 8.21 10.81
N VAL A 86 -11.09 8.90 10.74
CA VAL A 86 -10.76 9.98 11.68
C VAL A 86 -11.83 11.07 11.66
N MET A 87 -12.27 11.51 10.47
CA MET A 87 -13.32 12.52 10.35
C MET A 87 -14.67 11.99 10.85
N PHE A 88 -15.05 10.77 10.45
CA PHE A 88 -16.30 10.13 10.84
C PHE A 88 -16.48 10.06 12.37
N PHE A 89 -15.44 9.63 13.10
CA PHE A 89 -15.52 9.57 14.56
C PHE A 89 -15.39 10.94 15.23
N ARG A 90 -14.64 11.89 14.66
CA ARG A 90 -14.54 13.25 15.21
C ARG A 90 -15.83 14.05 15.11
N THR A 91 -16.61 13.85 14.04
CA THR A 91 -17.89 14.56 13.86
C THR A 91 -19.08 13.92 14.59
N GLY A 92 -18.84 12.80 15.29
CA GLY A 92 -19.90 11.94 15.82
C GLY A 92 -20.63 11.18 14.70
N GLY A 93 -21.07 9.95 14.98
CA GLY A 93 -21.82 9.12 14.03
C GLY A 93 -23.16 9.72 13.56
N SER A 94 -23.48 10.94 13.98
CA SER A 94 -24.65 11.73 13.62
C SER A 94 -24.47 12.60 12.37
N ASN A 95 -23.30 12.62 11.71
CA ASN A 95 -23.11 13.37 10.47
C ASN A 95 -23.60 12.51 9.27
N PRO A 96 -24.86 12.68 8.81
CA PRO A 96 -25.49 11.79 7.84
C PRO A 96 -24.78 11.89 6.48
N THR A 97 -24.14 13.03 6.22
CA THR A 97 -23.47 13.38 4.97
C THR A 97 -22.30 12.45 4.63
N LEU A 98 -21.49 12.03 5.61
CA LEU A 98 -20.39 11.08 5.37
C LEU A 98 -20.89 9.65 5.15
N GLY A 99 -21.98 9.27 5.83
CA GLY A 99 -22.66 7.99 5.60
C GLY A 99 -23.32 7.93 4.23
N VAL A 100 -24.06 8.96 3.84
CA VAL A 100 -24.71 9.07 2.52
C VAL A 100 -23.67 9.14 1.41
N ALA A 101 -22.61 9.93 1.56
CA ALA A 101 -21.52 9.97 0.59
C ALA A 101 -20.86 8.59 0.42
N ARG A 102 -20.67 7.84 1.52
CA ARG A 102 -20.19 6.47 1.45
C ARG A 102 -21.15 5.58 0.67
N GLU A 103 -22.44 5.56 1.01
CA GLU A 103 -23.43 4.70 0.33
C GLU A 103 -23.64 5.03 -1.15
N MET A 104 -23.47 6.30 -1.56
CA MET A 104 -23.55 6.70 -2.96
C MET A 104 -22.31 6.27 -3.77
N VAL A 105 -21.13 6.24 -3.14
CA VAL A 105 -19.86 5.96 -3.81
C VAL A 105 -19.48 4.47 -3.72
N LEU A 106 -19.93 3.77 -2.67
CA LEU A 106 -19.60 2.36 -2.42
C LEU A 106 -19.92 1.45 -3.61
N PRO A 107 -21.10 1.52 -4.26
CA PRO A 107 -21.43 0.62 -5.36
C PRO A 107 -20.49 0.79 -6.57
N ALA A 108 -20.14 2.03 -6.89
CA ALA A 108 -19.19 2.34 -7.96
C ALA A 108 -17.78 1.88 -7.60
N LEU A 109 -17.36 2.08 -6.34
CA LEU A 109 -16.08 1.56 -5.84
C LEU A 109 -16.06 0.04 -5.86
N ASP A 110 -17.10 -0.65 -5.42
CA ASP A 110 -17.15 -2.13 -5.37
C ASP A 110 -17.04 -2.73 -6.77
N ALA A 111 -17.65 -2.10 -7.78
CA ALA A 111 -17.52 -2.51 -9.17
C ALA A 111 -16.12 -2.23 -9.74
N ALA A 112 -15.49 -1.10 -9.38
CA ALA A 112 -14.21 -0.67 -9.96
C ALA A 112 -12.97 -1.22 -9.21
N LEU A 113 -13.07 -1.44 -7.89
CA LEU A 113 -11.98 -1.81 -6.99
C LEU A 113 -11.23 -3.06 -7.45
N PRO A 114 -11.88 -4.16 -7.88
CA PRO A 114 -11.18 -5.35 -8.35
C PRO A 114 -10.27 -5.04 -9.53
N PHE A 115 -10.74 -4.24 -10.49
CA PHE A 115 -9.98 -3.85 -11.67
C PHE A 115 -8.84 -2.89 -11.31
N MET A 116 -9.11 -1.89 -10.48
CA MET A 116 -8.08 -0.96 -10.00
C MET A 116 -6.96 -1.70 -9.25
N PHE A 117 -7.34 -2.64 -8.39
CA PHE A 117 -6.40 -3.47 -7.65
C PHE A 117 -5.59 -4.38 -8.59
N ALA A 118 -6.24 -5.04 -9.55
CA ALA A 118 -5.56 -5.90 -10.53
C ALA A 118 -4.53 -5.11 -11.37
N ILE A 119 -4.91 -3.93 -11.86
CA ILE A 119 -4.02 -3.04 -12.62
C ILE A 119 -2.83 -2.62 -11.76
N TRP A 120 -3.09 -2.14 -10.54
CA TRP A 120 -2.03 -1.72 -9.62
C TRP A 120 -1.09 -2.87 -9.23
N LEU A 121 -1.63 -4.06 -9.01
CA LEU A 121 -0.86 -5.26 -8.71
C LEU A 121 0.03 -5.66 -9.89
N ALA A 122 -0.51 -5.66 -11.11
CA ALA A 122 0.25 -5.96 -12.32
C ALA A 122 1.41 -4.97 -12.52
N ILE A 123 1.17 -3.68 -12.33
CA ILE A 123 2.22 -2.65 -12.38
C ILE A 123 3.28 -2.92 -11.31
N SER A 124 2.86 -3.18 -10.07
CA SER A 124 3.76 -3.41 -8.94
C SER A 124 4.64 -4.64 -9.15
N ILE A 125 4.06 -5.76 -9.61
CA ILE A 125 4.80 -6.98 -9.95
C ILE A 125 5.78 -6.72 -11.09
N GLY A 126 5.36 -6.01 -12.14
CA GLY A 126 6.23 -5.65 -13.25
C GLY A 126 7.45 -4.83 -12.81
N LEU A 127 7.25 -3.86 -11.93
CA LEU A 127 8.32 -3.02 -11.36
C LEU A 127 9.26 -3.82 -10.45
N ILE A 128 8.71 -4.66 -9.57
CA ILE A 128 9.49 -5.54 -8.69
C ILE A 128 10.33 -6.51 -9.52
N THR A 129 9.73 -7.13 -10.55
CA THR A 129 10.40 -8.08 -11.44
C THR A 129 11.53 -7.38 -12.20
N LYS A 130 11.29 -6.16 -12.72
CA LYS A 130 12.33 -5.38 -13.39
C LYS A 130 13.46 -5.01 -12.44
N ALA A 131 13.15 -4.54 -11.23
CA ALA A 131 14.12 -4.22 -10.19
C ALA A 131 14.91 -5.46 -9.71
N GLY A 132 14.30 -6.64 -9.79
CA GLY A 132 14.91 -7.94 -9.48
C GLY A 132 15.87 -8.49 -10.55
N ARG A 133 16.08 -7.82 -11.69
CA ARG A 133 17.05 -8.32 -12.68
C ARG A 133 18.49 -7.98 -12.26
N PRO A 134 19.48 -8.88 -12.45
CA PRO A 134 20.89 -8.52 -12.30
C PRO A 134 21.18 -7.26 -13.13
N GLY A 135 21.77 -6.23 -12.51
CA GLY A 135 22.13 -5.01 -13.26
C GLY A 135 23.22 -5.34 -14.27
N ALA A 136 23.25 -4.64 -15.41
CA ALA A 136 24.16 -4.88 -16.54
C ALA A 136 25.66 -4.56 -16.24
N GLY A 137 26.06 -4.49 -14.98
CA GLY A 137 27.42 -4.18 -14.53
C GLY A 137 27.97 -5.16 -13.50
N ALA A 138 27.54 -6.42 -13.58
CA ALA A 138 28.18 -7.56 -12.93
C ALA A 138 28.91 -8.40 -13.98
#